data_AF-A0A1U7CX82-F1
#
_entry.id   AF-A0A1U7CX82-F1
#
_cell.length_a   1.000
_cell.length_b   1.000
_cell.length_c   1.000
_cell.angle_alpha   90.00
_cell.angle_beta   90.00
_cell.angle_gamma   90.00
#
_symmetry.space_group_name_H-M   'P 1'
#
loop_
_entity.id
_entity.type
_entity.pdbx_description
1 polymer ?
#
loop_
_entity_poly.entity_id
_entity_poly.type
_entity_poly.pdbx_seq_one_letter_code
_entity_poly.pdbx_strand_id
1 'polypeptide(L)'
;MLEPGVYEKPKTRTGTLSANGRHTISRTWQVITETPATGVANVYEMLKSAGIVLNMAYNLDGETILGHYLQSLVPTESTDDGIQWDVVGTFAQYDPTQTGGENPLNAKTQWTMRPNIRQIPVDVDSNGVPVRNSAGQRFTQPLTRDYNDGIINVVRNEASIDPALLAAVEQKVNDDLFLGVFPAKTCRFVSAEVSNGFGPDGTPYVTVQYQFALKWSTWVVKLLDQGTVHLESGKQKPNYSSGGVTIKSDPSLLDGSGGLLADGADPVYREFEPYEAIDFSIFNFVL
;
A
#
# COMPACT_ATOMS: atom_id res chain seq x y z
N MET A 1 31.81 30.47 38.95
CA MET A 1 30.90 30.23 37.81
C MET A 1 31.20 28.84 37.30
N LEU A 2 30.17 28.07 36.96
CA LEU A 2 30.37 26.81 36.28
C LEU A 2 30.78 27.09 34.83
N GLU A 3 31.61 26.23 34.24
CA GLU A 3 32.00 26.35 32.85
C GLU A 3 30.82 26.01 31.92
N PRO A 4 30.76 26.57 30.70
CA PRO A 4 29.78 26.18 29.70
C PRO A 4 29.79 24.66 29.50
N GLY A 5 28.61 24.04 29.48
CA GLY A 5 28.50 22.59 29.42
C GLY A 5 27.14 22.05 29.83
N VAL A 6 27.05 20.72 29.83
CA VAL A 6 25.86 19.98 30.22
C VAL A 6 26.18 19.13 31.45
N TYR A 7 25.41 19.32 32.52
CA TYR A 7 25.64 18.68 33.82
C TYR A 7 24.35 18.01 34.29
N GLU A 8 24.39 16.73 34.66
CA GLU A 8 23.20 16.10 35.25
C GLU A 8 22.96 16.58 36.69
N LYS A 9 21.73 17.00 37.00
CA LYS A 9 21.34 17.42 38.36
C LYS A 9 21.00 16.19 39.21
N PRO A 10 21.67 15.94 40.34
CA PRO A 10 21.45 14.73 41.15
C PRO A 10 20.09 14.62 41.86
N LYS A 11 19.28 15.68 41.93
CA LYS A 11 18.26 15.85 42.98
C LYS A 11 16.78 15.91 42.57
N THR A 12 16.42 15.59 41.33
CA THR A 12 15.01 15.65 40.87
C THR A 12 14.62 14.47 39.99
N ARG A 13 14.91 13.25 40.45
CA ARG A 13 14.33 12.05 39.83
C ARG A 13 12.90 11.88 40.34
N THR A 14 11.94 11.94 39.44
CA THR A 14 10.54 11.61 39.73
C THR A 14 10.10 10.52 38.76
N GLY A 15 9.14 9.70 39.18
CA GLY A 15 8.56 8.69 38.32
C GLY A 15 7.08 8.54 38.61
N THR A 16 6.32 8.18 37.59
CA THR A 16 4.90 7.86 37.74
C THR A 16 4.62 6.48 37.17
N LEU A 17 3.66 5.78 37.77
CA LEU A 17 3.09 4.53 37.26
C LEU A 17 1.62 4.81 36.95
N SER A 18 1.25 4.77 35.68
CA SER A 18 -0.14 4.93 35.27
C SER A 18 -0.94 3.65 35.48
N ALA A 19 -2.28 3.77 35.48
CA ALA A 19 -3.20 2.65 35.72
C ALA A 19 -3.08 1.50 34.70
N ASN A 20 -2.52 1.75 33.52
CA ASN A 20 -2.23 0.74 32.49
C ASN A 20 -0.83 0.12 32.61
N GLY A 21 -0.11 0.37 33.72
CA GLY A 21 1.21 -0.20 33.96
C GLY A 21 2.35 0.48 33.19
N ARG A 22 2.12 1.65 32.57
CA ARG A 22 3.21 2.41 31.95
C ARG A 22 3.95 3.21 33.03
N HIS A 23 5.27 3.11 32.99
CA HIS A 23 6.15 3.88 33.86
C HIS A 23 6.71 5.07 33.08
N THR A 24 6.80 6.22 33.73
CA THR A 24 7.58 7.36 33.26
C THR A 24 8.59 7.75 34.32
N ILE A 25 9.76 8.21 33.89
CA ILE A 25 10.88 8.58 34.75
C ILE A 25 11.47 9.88 34.21
N SER A 26 11.64 10.86 35.08
CA SER A 26 12.24 12.14 34.69
C SER A 26 13.68 12.24 35.18
N ARG A 27 14.57 12.73 34.31
CA ARG A 27 15.92 13.19 34.63
C ARG A 27 16.03 14.68 34.33
N THR A 28 16.87 15.40 35.05
CA THR A 28 17.08 16.83 34.82
C THR A 28 18.55 17.08 34.54
N TRP A 29 18.85 17.81 33.47
CA TRP A 29 20.18 18.30 33.16
C TRP A 29 20.20 19.82 33.25
N GLN A 30 21.27 20.37 33.80
CA GLN A 30 21.60 21.78 33.71
C GLN A 30 22.42 21.99 32.44
N VAL A 31 22.00 22.92 31.59
CA VAL A 31 22.77 23.40 30.45
C VAL A 31 23.20 24.82 30.74
N ILE A 32 24.50 25.09 30.62
CA ILE A 32 25.10 26.40 30.85
C ILE A 32 25.71 26.87 29.54
N THR A 33 25.21 27.98 29.01
CA THR A 33 25.60 28.53 27.72
C THR A 33 26.67 29.62 27.89
N GLU A 34 27.30 30.05 26.80
CA GLU A 34 28.28 31.15 26.84
C GLU A 34 27.62 32.53 26.78
N THR A 35 26.41 32.62 26.23
CA THR A 35 25.76 33.89 25.94
C THR A 35 24.27 33.89 26.35
N PRO A 36 23.77 35.01 26.92
CA PRO A 36 22.34 35.18 27.24
C PRO A 36 21.41 35.07 26.02
N ALA A 37 21.92 35.23 24.80
CA ALA A 37 21.13 35.18 23.56
C ALA A 37 20.89 33.74 23.05
N THR A 38 21.30 32.73 23.82
CA THR A 38 21.21 31.33 23.40
C THR A 38 19.76 30.85 23.50
N GLY A 39 19.11 30.66 22.35
CA GLY A 39 17.75 30.12 22.30
C GLY A 39 17.69 28.58 22.48
N VAL A 40 16.47 28.08 22.66
CA VAL A 40 16.15 26.66 22.88
C VAL A 40 16.78 25.70 21.85
N ALA A 41 16.88 26.09 20.58
CA ALA A 41 17.49 25.25 19.54
C ALA A 41 18.97 24.91 19.84
N ASN A 42 19.74 25.88 20.32
CA ASN A 42 21.15 25.67 20.67
C ASN A 42 21.28 24.82 21.95
N VAL A 43 20.34 24.94 22.89
CA VAL A 43 20.29 24.07 24.08
C VAL A 43 20.12 22.60 23.67
N TYR A 44 19.28 22.32 22.67
CA TYR A 44 19.16 20.95 22.12
C TYR A 44 20.44 20.45 21.45
N GLU A 45 21.14 21.28 20.67
CA GLU A 45 22.41 20.88 20.05
C GLU A 45 23.51 20.61 21.09
N MET A 46 23.53 21.35 22.20
CA MET A 46 24.43 21.08 23.32
C MET A 46 24.13 19.74 24.00
N LEU A 47 22.85 19.42 24.26
CA LEU A 47 22.44 18.12 24.80
C LEU A 47 22.84 16.97 23.87
N LYS A 48 22.59 17.12 22.57
CA LYS A 48 22.96 16.16 21.54
C LYS A 48 24.47 15.92 21.50
N SER A 49 25.26 16.99 21.59
CA SER A 49 26.73 16.92 21.66
C SER A 49 27.22 16.21 22.93
N ALA A 50 26.46 16.27 24.02
CA ALA A 50 26.70 15.52 25.25
C ALA A 50 26.14 14.07 25.23
N GLY A 51 25.61 13.61 24.09
CA GLY A 51 25.04 12.27 23.95
C GLY A 51 23.62 12.10 24.52
N ILE A 52 22.98 13.21 24.93
CA ILE A 52 21.59 13.22 25.41
C ILE A 52 20.69 13.49 24.22
N VAL A 53 20.21 12.41 23.62
CA VAL A 53 19.36 12.43 22.43
C VAL A 53 18.09 11.65 22.67
N LEU A 54 17.01 12.04 22.00
CA LEU A 54 15.78 11.25 22.00
C LEU A 54 16.11 9.80 21.63
N ASN A 55 15.49 8.86 22.33
CA ASN A 55 15.69 7.41 22.21
C ASN A 55 17.01 6.88 22.76
N MET A 56 17.76 7.69 23.50
CA MET A 56 18.76 7.12 24.40
C MET A 56 18.06 6.20 25.41
N ALA A 57 18.61 4.98 25.60
CA ALA A 57 18.10 4.04 26.59
C ALA A 57 18.30 4.60 28.00
N TYR A 58 17.38 4.29 28.91
CA TYR A 58 17.56 4.63 30.32
C TYR A 58 18.70 3.79 30.92
N ASN A 59 19.79 4.45 31.25
CA ASN A 59 20.92 3.91 31.99
C ASN A 59 21.47 4.98 32.94
N LEU A 60 21.60 4.62 34.21
CA LEU A 60 22.08 5.51 35.26
C LEU A 60 22.75 4.72 36.39
N ASP A 61 24.07 4.86 36.54
CA ASP A 61 24.86 4.29 37.64
C ASP A 61 24.58 2.79 37.93
N GLY A 62 24.38 1.99 36.87
CA GLY A 62 24.08 0.56 36.97
C GLY A 62 22.59 0.23 37.10
N GLU A 63 21.71 1.23 37.27
CA GLU A 63 20.27 1.07 37.08
C GLU A 63 19.96 1.11 35.58
N THR A 64 19.46 -0.01 35.06
CA THR A 64 18.93 -0.09 33.70
C THR A 64 17.47 -0.50 33.77
N ILE A 65 16.62 0.24 33.09
CA ILE A 65 15.19 -0.08 32.99
C ILE A 65 14.93 -0.45 31.54
N LEU A 66 14.91 -1.76 31.30
CA LEU A 66 14.83 -2.30 29.96
C LEU A 66 13.57 -1.79 29.25
N GLY A 67 13.74 -1.39 27.99
CA GLY A 67 12.65 -0.86 27.18
C GLY A 67 12.23 0.58 27.52
N HIS A 68 12.92 1.30 28.40
CA HIS A 68 12.68 2.74 28.62
C HIS A 68 13.66 3.60 27.83
N TYR A 69 13.12 4.59 27.14
CA TYR A 69 13.86 5.46 26.23
C TYR A 69 13.46 6.92 26.45
N LEU A 70 14.40 7.85 26.26
CA LEU A 70 14.14 9.29 26.37
C LEU A 70 13.14 9.74 25.28
N GLN A 71 11.94 10.13 25.69
CA GLN A 71 10.82 10.51 24.79
C GLN A 71 10.71 12.02 24.59
N SER A 72 11.13 12.82 25.56
CA SER A 72 11.02 14.28 25.48
C SER A 72 12.13 14.97 26.24
N LEU A 73 12.45 16.19 25.81
CA LEU A 73 13.34 17.12 26.49
C LEU A 73 12.60 18.46 26.58
N VAL A 74 12.46 19.00 27.79
CA VAL A 74 11.76 20.26 28.05
C VAL A 74 12.73 21.24 28.70
N PRO A 75 13.40 22.10 27.91
CA PRO A 75 14.27 23.15 28.43
C PRO A 75 13.45 24.29 29.02
N THR A 76 13.83 24.72 30.21
CA THR A 76 13.26 25.86 30.94
C THR A 76 14.42 26.70 31.46
N GLU A 77 14.38 28.02 31.29
CA GLU A 77 15.41 28.89 31.88
C GLU A 77 15.38 28.75 33.41
N SER A 78 16.52 28.41 34.01
CA SER A 78 16.67 28.27 35.47
C SER A 78 16.84 29.61 36.16
N THR A 79 17.30 30.61 35.41
CA THR A 79 17.66 31.95 35.87
C THR A 79 17.32 32.97 34.79
N ASP A 80 16.97 34.19 35.20
CA ASP A 80 16.63 35.30 34.28
C ASP A 80 17.85 35.85 33.50
N ASP A 81 19.00 35.18 33.57
CA ASP A 81 20.24 35.57 32.88
C ASP A 81 20.34 35.03 31.44
N GLY A 82 19.42 34.14 31.02
CA GLY A 82 19.42 33.49 29.71
C GLY A 82 20.58 32.50 29.51
N ILE A 83 21.38 32.24 30.56
CA ILE A 83 22.60 31.43 30.48
C ILE A 83 22.37 30.02 31.01
N GLN A 84 21.55 29.87 32.05
CA GLN A 84 21.32 28.57 32.69
C GLN A 84 19.93 28.05 32.37
N TRP A 85 19.89 26.78 31.96
CA TRP A 85 18.68 26.08 31.57
C TRP A 85 18.58 24.78 32.35
N ASP A 86 17.38 24.49 32.85
CA ASP A 86 16.99 23.19 33.37
C ASP A 86 16.23 22.44 32.28
N VAL A 87 16.78 21.30 31.87
CA VAL A 87 16.19 20.47 30.85
C VAL A 87 15.67 19.20 31.47
N VAL A 88 14.36 19.05 31.50
CA VAL A 88 13.71 17.85 32.02
C VAL A 88 13.53 16.86 30.87
N GLY A 89 14.22 15.72 30.95
CA GLY A 89 14.02 14.58 30.08
C GLY A 89 13.02 13.60 30.66
N THR A 90 12.05 13.15 29.86
CA THR A 90 11.13 12.08 30.27
C THR A 90 11.46 10.78 29.55
N PHE A 91 11.81 9.76 30.31
CA PHE A 91 11.93 8.39 29.86
C PHE A 91 10.62 7.66 30.06
N ALA A 92 10.20 6.89 29.07
CA ALA A 92 9.03 6.03 29.16
C ALA A 92 9.29 4.73 28.40
N GLN A 93 8.42 3.74 28.60
CA GLN A 93 8.42 2.53 27.77
C GLN A 93 8.42 2.91 26.29
N TYR A 94 9.16 2.14 25.50
CA TYR A 94 9.23 2.23 24.05
C TYR A 94 7.81 2.39 23.48
N ASP A 95 7.53 3.59 22.98
CA ASP A 95 6.34 3.83 22.21
C ASP A 95 6.75 3.85 20.74
N PRO A 96 6.38 2.83 19.94
CA PRO A 96 6.73 2.77 18.53
C PRO A 96 6.18 3.96 17.73
N THR A 97 5.26 4.74 18.31
CA THR A 97 4.72 5.96 17.72
C THR A 97 5.53 7.22 18.07
N GLN A 98 6.44 7.17 19.05
CA GLN A 98 7.24 8.32 19.52
C GLN A 98 8.75 8.16 19.31
N THR A 99 9.24 6.99 18.89
CA THR A 99 10.68 6.78 18.78
C THR A 99 11.31 7.45 17.58
N GLY A 100 12.03 8.53 17.80
CA GLY A 100 13.19 8.88 17.00
C GLY A 100 14.17 7.73 16.72
N GLY A 101 14.64 7.71 15.48
CA GLY A 101 15.89 7.07 15.15
C GLY A 101 15.97 6.54 13.73
N GLU A 102 14.88 6.00 13.18
CA GLU A 102 14.87 5.66 11.76
C GLU A 102 14.09 6.71 11.00
N ASN A 103 14.78 7.32 10.04
CA ASN A 103 14.17 8.11 8.99
C ASN A 103 12.96 7.31 8.47
N PRO A 104 11.73 7.87 8.48
CA PRO A 104 10.53 7.15 8.08
C PRO A 104 10.63 6.56 6.66
N LEU A 105 11.50 7.12 5.81
CA LEU A 105 11.81 6.62 4.46
C LEU A 105 12.57 5.28 4.47
N ASN A 106 13.16 4.89 5.60
CA ASN A 106 13.81 3.58 5.78
C ASN A 106 12.81 2.49 6.21
N ALA A 107 11.55 2.86 6.49
CA ALA A 107 10.53 1.89 6.83
C ALA A 107 10.36 0.89 5.70
N LYS A 108 10.37 -0.41 6.03
CA LYS A 108 10.16 -1.48 5.05
C LYS A 108 8.78 -1.35 4.42
N THR A 109 8.72 -1.64 3.12
CA THR A 109 7.45 -1.73 2.40
C THR A 109 6.60 -2.82 3.04
N GLN A 110 5.36 -2.48 3.39
CA GLN A 110 4.40 -3.44 3.92
C GLN A 110 3.41 -3.79 2.83
N TRP A 111 2.98 -5.05 2.78
CA TRP A 111 1.92 -5.44 1.86
C TRP A 111 0.97 -6.44 2.51
N THR A 112 -0.27 -6.40 2.05
CA THR A 112 -1.33 -7.33 2.45
C THR A 112 -2.07 -7.79 1.21
N MET A 113 -2.65 -8.98 1.27
CA MET A 113 -3.52 -9.49 0.22
C MET A 113 -4.81 -10.00 0.86
N ARG A 114 -5.95 -9.65 0.27
CA ARG A 114 -7.27 -10.16 0.68
C ARG A 114 -8.06 -10.65 -0.53
N PRO A 115 -8.91 -11.67 -0.37
CA PRO A 115 -9.80 -12.10 -1.44
C PRO A 115 -10.86 -11.03 -1.73
N ASN A 116 -11.25 -10.95 -3.00
CA ASN A 116 -12.39 -10.21 -3.51
C ASN A 116 -13.31 -11.18 -4.25
N ILE A 117 -14.37 -11.62 -3.57
CA ILE A 117 -15.28 -12.64 -4.08
C ILE A 117 -16.36 -11.98 -4.92
N ARG A 118 -16.51 -12.41 -6.18
CA ARG A 118 -17.62 -12.01 -7.05
C ARG A 118 -18.22 -13.20 -7.76
N GLN A 119 -19.48 -13.10 -8.18
CA GLN A 119 -20.12 -14.13 -8.97
C GLN A 119 -19.87 -13.91 -10.46
N ILE A 120 -19.50 -14.98 -11.17
CA ILE A 120 -19.36 -14.98 -12.63
C ILE A 120 -20.27 -16.04 -13.24
N PRO A 121 -20.79 -15.83 -14.47
CA PRO A 121 -21.50 -16.86 -15.19
C PRO A 121 -20.59 -18.04 -15.53
N VAL A 122 -21.18 -19.23 -15.63
CA VAL A 122 -20.54 -20.49 -15.98
C VAL A 122 -21.18 -21.00 -17.27
N ASP A 123 -20.46 -20.85 -18.39
CA ASP A 123 -20.92 -21.32 -19.70
C ASP A 123 -20.52 -22.78 -19.97
N VAL A 124 -19.48 -23.28 -19.30
CA VAL A 124 -18.95 -24.64 -19.43
C VAL A 124 -18.67 -25.24 -18.06
N ASP A 125 -18.89 -26.53 -17.90
CA ASP A 125 -18.56 -27.27 -16.68
C ASP A 125 -17.04 -27.55 -16.56
N SER A 126 -16.64 -28.28 -15.51
CA SER A 126 -15.23 -28.63 -15.28
C SER A 126 -14.63 -29.55 -16.36
N ASN A 127 -15.45 -30.20 -17.20
CA ASN A 127 -15.04 -31.05 -18.30
C ASN A 127 -15.06 -30.31 -19.65
N GLY A 128 -15.37 -29.01 -19.65
CA GLY A 128 -15.52 -28.22 -20.88
C GLY A 128 -16.85 -28.45 -21.60
N VAL A 129 -17.80 -29.17 -21.00
CA VAL A 129 -19.12 -29.40 -21.60
C VAL A 129 -19.97 -28.15 -21.40
N PRO A 130 -20.59 -27.60 -22.46
CA PRO A 130 -21.48 -26.45 -22.33
C PRO A 130 -22.63 -26.71 -21.35
N VAL A 131 -22.85 -25.77 -20.43
CA VAL A 131 -23.96 -25.83 -19.47
C VAL A 131 -25.28 -25.56 -20.20
N ARG A 132 -26.06 -26.62 -20.42
CA ARG A 132 -27.31 -26.59 -21.21
C ARG A 132 -28.44 -27.29 -20.47
N ASN A 133 -29.69 -26.90 -20.77
CA ASN A 133 -30.87 -27.60 -20.30
C ASN A 133 -31.06 -28.95 -21.02
N SER A 134 -32.08 -29.72 -20.63
CA SER A 134 -32.36 -31.04 -21.22
C SER A 134 -32.71 -31.00 -22.72
N ALA A 135 -33.06 -29.84 -23.26
CA ALA A 135 -33.30 -29.62 -24.70
C ALA A 135 -32.06 -29.12 -25.45
N GLY A 136 -30.88 -29.08 -24.81
CA GLY A 136 -29.64 -28.60 -25.42
C GLY A 136 -29.55 -27.08 -25.57
N GLN A 137 -30.44 -26.32 -24.95
CA GLN A 137 -30.45 -24.86 -25.01
C GLN A 137 -29.70 -24.26 -23.79
N ARG A 138 -29.25 -23.01 -23.91
CA ARG A 138 -28.71 -22.27 -22.75
C ARG A 138 -29.81 -21.99 -21.74
N PHE A 139 -29.46 -21.95 -20.46
CA PHE A 139 -30.39 -21.48 -19.43
C PHE A 139 -30.63 -19.98 -19.58
N THR A 140 -31.88 -19.55 -19.37
CA THR A 140 -32.26 -18.12 -19.37
C THR A 140 -31.67 -17.38 -18.17
N GLN A 141 -31.58 -18.05 -17.02
CA GLN A 141 -30.79 -17.57 -15.88
C GLN A 141 -29.42 -18.27 -15.91
N PRO A 142 -28.31 -17.54 -16.08
CA PRO A 142 -27.00 -18.16 -16.14
C PRO A 142 -26.67 -18.81 -14.78
N LEU A 143 -26.11 -20.02 -14.83
CA LEU A 143 -25.48 -20.60 -13.65
C LEU A 143 -24.30 -19.71 -13.27
N THR A 144 -24.17 -19.36 -11.99
CA THR A 144 -23.03 -18.57 -11.50
C THR A 144 -22.16 -19.39 -10.56
N ARG A 145 -20.89 -19.01 -10.45
CA ARG A 145 -19.96 -19.50 -9.43
C ARG A 145 -19.21 -18.34 -8.79
N ASP A 146 -18.76 -18.56 -7.58
CA ASP A 146 -17.83 -17.64 -6.92
C ASP A 146 -16.49 -17.64 -7.65
N TYR A 147 -15.97 -16.45 -7.88
CA TYR A 147 -14.67 -16.19 -8.47
C TYR A 147 -13.90 -15.28 -7.54
N ASN A 148 -12.78 -15.79 -7.06
CA ASN A 148 -11.94 -15.11 -6.08
C ASN A 148 -10.87 -14.31 -6.82
N ASP A 149 -11.09 -13.02 -7.00
CA ASP A 149 -10.01 -12.10 -7.32
C ASP A 149 -9.23 -11.76 -6.04
N GLY A 150 -8.05 -11.16 -6.16
CA GLY A 150 -7.29 -10.64 -5.02
C GLY A 150 -7.30 -9.12 -5.00
N ILE A 151 -7.16 -8.54 -3.82
CA ILE A 151 -6.79 -7.13 -3.65
C ILE A 151 -5.47 -7.13 -2.89
N ILE A 152 -4.44 -6.55 -3.51
CA ILE A 152 -3.14 -6.33 -2.90
C ILE A 152 -3.10 -4.88 -2.45
N ASN A 153 -2.80 -4.63 -1.18
CA ASN A 153 -2.49 -3.30 -0.68
C ASN A 153 -1.00 -3.24 -0.35
N VAL A 154 -0.32 -2.22 -0.83
CA VAL A 154 1.09 -1.95 -0.52
C VAL A 154 1.17 -0.60 0.17
N VAL A 155 1.81 -0.53 1.33
CA VAL A 155 2.00 0.69 2.13
C VAL A 155 3.49 0.98 2.22
N ARG A 156 3.89 2.19 1.81
CA ARG A 156 5.28 2.66 1.86
C ARG A 156 5.34 4.14 2.20
N ASN A 157 6.40 4.53 2.91
CA ASN A 157 6.76 5.93 3.10
C ASN A 157 7.70 6.40 1.99
N GLU A 158 7.41 7.55 1.39
CA GLU A 158 8.17 8.13 0.29
C GLU A 158 8.51 9.59 0.59
N ALA A 159 9.60 10.11 0.02
CA ALA A 159 10.00 11.50 0.24
C ALA A 159 9.01 12.46 -0.46
N SER A 160 8.50 12.03 -1.61
CA SER A 160 7.48 12.70 -2.38
C SER A 160 6.81 11.66 -3.29
N ILE A 161 5.64 11.99 -3.82
CA ILE A 161 4.95 11.21 -4.84
C ILE A 161 4.78 12.08 -6.09
N ASP A 162 5.01 11.51 -7.27
CA ASP A 162 4.77 12.18 -8.55
C ASP A 162 3.31 11.94 -9.00
N PRO A 163 2.44 12.97 -9.02
CA PRO A 163 1.07 12.80 -9.50
C PRO A 163 0.99 12.38 -10.96
N ALA A 164 1.97 12.74 -11.80
CA ALA A 164 2.00 12.34 -13.20
C ALA A 164 2.24 10.84 -13.35
N LEU A 165 3.08 10.26 -12.49
CA LEU A 165 3.25 8.81 -12.40
C LEU A 165 1.92 8.12 -12.06
N LEU A 166 1.20 8.59 -11.04
CA LEU A 166 -0.10 8.01 -10.64
C LEU A 166 -1.13 8.06 -11.76
N ALA A 167 -1.20 9.18 -12.50
CA ALA A 167 -2.06 9.29 -13.67
C ALA A 167 -1.61 8.37 -14.82
N ALA A 168 -0.30 8.18 -15.01
CA ALA A 168 0.24 7.34 -16.06
C ALA A 168 0.04 5.84 -15.82
N VAL A 169 -0.16 5.41 -14.58
CA VAL A 169 -0.39 4.00 -14.21
C VAL A 169 -1.87 3.68 -13.97
N GLU A 170 -2.74 4.68 -13.95
CA GLU A 170 -4.16 4.52 -13.68
C GLU A 170 -4.81 3.53 -14.64
N GLN A 171 -5.53 2.53 -14.09
CA GLN A 171 -6.22 1.47 -14.84
C GLN A 171 -5.32 0.59 -15.73
N LYS A 172 -3.99 0.60 -15.54
CA LYS A 172 -3.08 -0.26 -16.31
C LYS A 172 -2.81 -1.58 -15.62
N VAL A 173 -2.31 -2.56 -16.38
CA VAL A 173 -1.87 -3.88 -15.88
C VAL A 173 -0.36 -4.02 -15.97
N ASN A 174 0.23 -4.91 -15.17
CA ASN A 174 1.65 -5.20 -15.26
C ASN A 174 2.00 -5.90 -16.59
N ASP A 175 3.09 -5.52 -17.23
CA ASP A 175 3.60 -6.17 -18.45
C ASP A 175 4.60 -7.32 -18.19
N ASP A 176 5.19 -7.37 -16.99
CA ASP A 176 6.14 -8.39 -16.53
C ASP A 176 5.85 -8.81 -15.08
N LEU A 177 6.71 -9.65 -14.49
CA LEU A 177 6.61 -10.17 -13.13
C LEU A 177 6.52 -9.04 -12.09
N PHE A 178 5.38 -8.94 -11.43
CA PHE A 178 5.15 -7.97 -10.36
C PHE A 178 5.36 -8.61 -8.99
N LEU A 179 6.04 -7.90 -8.09
CA LEU A 179 6.38 -8.38 -6.73
C LEU A 179 7.09 -9.75 -6.70
N GLY A 180 7.81 -10.09 -7.78
CA GLY A 180 8.54 -11.35 -7.90
C GLY A 180 7.69 -12.62 -8.00
N VAL A 181 6.35 -12.51 -7.98
CA VAL A 181 5.46 -13.67 -7.92
C VAL A 181 4.24 -13.59 -8.83
N PHE A 182 3.83 -12.39 -9.26
CA PHE A 182 2.62 -12.22 -10.08
C PHE A 182 2.97 -12.05 -11.56
N PRO A 183 2.61 -13.00 -12.43
CA PRO A 183 2.96 -12.94 -13.86
C PRO A 183 2.40 -11.71 -14.57
N ALA A 184 2.87 -11.44 -15.79
CA ALA A 184 2.32 -10.40 -16.64
C ALA A 184 0.79 -10.47 -16.76
N LYS A 185 0.14 -9.29 -16.81
CA LYS A 185 -1.30 -9.08 -17.01
C LYS A 185 -2.18 -9.65 -15.89
N THR A 186 -1.66 -9.91 -14.69
CA THR A 186 -2.46 -10.41 -13.56
C THR A 186 -2.81 -9.34 -12.54
N CYS A 187 -2.02 -8.27 -12.44
CA CYS A 187 -2.19 -7.19 -11.48
C CYS A 187 -2.55 -5.88 -12.19
N ARG A 188 -3.67 -5.28 -11.78
CA ARG A 188 -4.15 -4.00 -12.29
C ARG A 188 -4.04 -2.94 -11.22
N PHE A 189 -3.46 -1.78 -11.53
CA PHE A 189 -3.45 -0.65 -10.61
C PHE A 189 -4.88 -0.11 -10.42
N VAL A 190 -5.30 0.09 -9.17
CA VAL A 190 -6.64 0.57 -8.82
C VAL A 190 -6.58 2.01 -8.34
N SER A 191 -5.78 2.28 -7.31
CA SER A 191 -5.69 3.60 -6.68
C SER A 191 -4.41 3.72 -5.85
N ALA A 192 -4.09 4.97 -5.48
CA ALA A 192 -3.14 5.28 -4.43
C ALA A 192 -3.77 6.32 -3.49
N GLU A 193 -3.72 6.06 -2.19
CA GLU A 193 -4.11 7.02 -1.16
C GLU A 193 -2.85 7.63 -0.56
N VAL A 194 -2.78 8.96 -0.49
CA VAL A 194 -1.59 9.70 -0.05
C VAL A 194 -1.92 10.49 1.21
N SER A 195 -1.07 10.37 2.22
CA SER A 195 -1.17 11.17 3.45
C SER A 195 0.21 11.73 3.83
N ASN A 196 0.25 12.97 4.29
CA ASN A 196 1.50 13.62 4.72
C ASN A 196 1.83 13.25 6.18
N GLY A 197 3.12 13.15 6.48
CA GLY A 197 3.63 12.92 7.83
C GLY A 197 4.98 13.62 8.07
N PHE A 198 5.34 13.72 9.35
CA PHE A 198 6.67 14.15 9.77
C PHE A 198 7.29 13.06 10.63
N GLY A 199 8.53 12.70 10.30
CA GLY A 199 9.34 11.80 11.10
C GLY A 199 9.66 12.41 12.46
N PRO A 200 10.05 11.60 13.44
CA PRO A 200 10.49 12.10 14.75
C PRO A 200 11.70 13.04 14.69
N ASP A 201 12.50 12.94 13.62
CA ASP A 201 13.64 13.81 13.29
C ASP A 201 13.22 15.09 12.54
N GLY A 202 11.92 15.29 12.34
CA GLY A 202 11.36 16.39 11.56
C GLY A 202 11.41 16.16 10.04
N THR A 203 11.88 15.00 9.57
CA THR A 203 11.93 14.70 8.13
C THR A 203 10.52 14.59 7.57
N PRO A 204 10.11 15.43 6.60
CA PRO A 204 8.82 15.29 5.95
C PRO A 204 8.80 14.02 5.09
N TYR A 205 7.66 13.34 5.06
CA TYR A 205 7.42 12.18 4.19
C TYR A 205 5.94 12.10 3.81
N VAL A 206 5.64 11.27 2.82
CA VAL A 206 4.28 10.87 2.46
C VAL A 206 4.12 9.37 2.66
N THR A 207 3.05 8.96 3.32
CA THR A 207 2.61 7.56 3.34
C THR A 207 1.72 7.34 2.12
N VAL A 208 2.11 6.40 1.27
CA VAL A 208 1.36 6.01 0.08
C VAL A 208 0.82 4.60 0.28
N GLN A 209 -0.50 4.46 0.18
CA GLN A 209 -1.20 3.19 0.16
C GLN A 209 -1.67 2.88 -1.26
N TYR A 210 -0.90 2.05 -1.96
CA TYR A 210 -1.22 1.56 -3.30
C TYR A 210 -2.19 0.39 -3.22
N GLN A 211 -3.15 0.35 -4.13
CA GLN A 211 -4.08 -0.76 -4.29
C GLN A 211 -3.99 -1.35 -5.69
N PHE A 212 -3.86 -2.68 -5.75
CA PHE A 212 -3.88 -3.44 -6.98
C PHE A 212 -4.98 -4.50 -6.94
N ALA A 213 -5.69 -4.67 -8.04
CA ALA A 213 -6.61 -5.76 -8.25
C ALA A 213 -5.86 -6.91 -8.94
N LEU A 214 -5.83 -8.07 -8.29
CA LEU A 214 -5.21 -9.30 -8.77
C LEU A 214 -6.28 -10.20 -9.39
N LYS A 215 -5.97 -10.75 -10.57
CA LYS A 215 -6.72 -11.82 -11.20
C LYS A 215 -5.79 -13.00 -11.45
N TRP A 216 -6.05 -14.16 -10.82
CA TRP A 216 -5.17 -15.34 -10.85
C TRP A 216 -4.92 -15.93 -12.23
N SER A 217 -5.79 -15.62 -13.20
CA SER A 217 -5.58 -15.94 -14.61
C SER A 217 -4.88 -14.76 -15.28
N THR A 218 -5.65 -13.89 -15.93
CA THR A 218 -5.17 -12.67 -16.60
C THR A 218 -6.32 -11.68 -16.73
N TRP A 219 -6.03 -10.39 -16.84
CA TRP A 219 -7.00 -9.36 -17.22
C TRP A 219 -7.41 -9.40 -18.69
N VAL A 220 -6.78 -10.24 -19.51
CA VAL A 220 -7.27 -10.59 -20.86
C VAL A 220 -8.68 -11.17 -20.76
N VAL A 221 -9.59 -10.63 -21.57
CA VAL A 221 -10.99 -11.04 -21.65
C VAL A 221 -11.13 -12.01 -22.81
N LYS A 222 -11.60 -13.22 -22.53
CA LYS A 222 -11.97 -14.20 -23.55
C LYS A 222 -13.48 -14.16 -23.75
N LEU A 223 -13.92 -13.73 -24.91
CA LEU A 223 -15.34 -13.67 -25.27
C LEU A 223 -15.64 -14.69 -26.35
N LEU A 224 -16.80 -15.32 -26.25
CA LEU A 224 -17.29 -16.21 -27.28
C LEU A 224 -17.54 -15.43 -28.57
N ASP A 225 -17.03 -15.92 -29.70
CA ASP A 225 -17.23 -15.30 -31.01
C ASP A 225 -18.64 -15.63 -31.52
N GLN A 226 -19.57 -14.68 -31.36
CA GLN A 226 -20.96 -14.84 -31.76
C GLN A 226 -21.58 -13.49 -32.12
N GLY A 227 -22.58 -13.51 -33.00
CA GLY A 227 -23.29 -12.30 -33.43
C GLY A 227 -24.62 -12.59 -34.12
N THR A 228 -25.38 -11.53 -34.40
CA THR A 228 -26.64 -11.61 -35.19
C THR A 228 -26.41 -11.47 -36.70
N VAL A 229 -25.17 -11.17 -37.09
CA VAL A 229 -24.70 -11.09 -38.48
C VAL A 229 -23.43 -11.93 -38.64
N HIS A 230 -23.12 -12.31 -39.87
CA HIS A 230 -21.86 -12.93 -40.28
C HIS A 230 -21.32 -12.26 -41.55
N LEU A 231 -20.07 -12.51 -41.87
CA LEU A 231 -19.44 -12.08 -43.11
C LEU A 231 -19.57 -13.17 -44.17
N GLU A 232 -20.12 -12.81 -45.31
CA GLU A 232 -20.14 -13.65 -46.51
C GLU A 232 -19.60 -12.84 -47.69
N SER A 233 -18.47 -13.27 -48.25
CA SER A 233 -17.75 -12.52 -49.30
C SER A 233 -17.41 -11.07 -48.88
N GLY A 234 -17.01 -10.88 -47.62
CA GLY A 234 -16.64 -9.57 -47.06
C GLY A 234 -17.80 -8.63 -46.77
N LYS A 235 -19.05 -9.06 -46.96
CA LYS A 235 -20.25 -8.27 -46.64
C LYS A 235 -20.95 -8.84 -45.41
N GLN A 236 -21.44 -7.97 -44.54
CA GLN A 236 -22.28 -8.39 -43.42
C GLN A 236 -23.64 -8.87 -43.93
N LYS A 237 -24.04 -10.07 -43.51
CA LYS A 237 -25.35 -10.65 -43.76
C LYS A 237 -26.00 -11.07 -42.45
N PRO A 238 -27.32 -10.88 -42.29
CA PRO A 238 -28.03 -11.33 -41.10
C PRO A 238 -28.04 -12.86 -41.02
N ASN A 239 -28.08 -13.36 -39.79
CA ASN A 239 -28.17 -14.80 -39.53
C ASN A 239 -29.63 -15.25 -39.66
N TYR A 240 -29.91 -16.15 -40.59
CA TYR A 240 -31.26 -16.67 -40.82
C TYR A 240 -31.48 -18.01 -40.10
N SER A 241 -32.74 -18.30 -39.77
CA SER A 241 -33.20 -19.60 -39.28
C SER A 241 -33.04 -20.69 -40.35
N SER A 242 -33.09 -21.95 -39.93
CA SER A 242 -33.08 -23.08 -40.87
C SER A 242 -34.20 -22.90 -41.90
N GLY A 243 -33.83 -22.76 -43.17
CA GLY A 243 -34.75 -22.47 -44.28
C GLY A 243 -34.75 -21.04 -44.81
N GLY A 244 -33.98 -20.11 -44.21
CA GLY A 244 -33.74 -18.78 -44.79
C GLY A 244 -34.89 -17.77 -44.66
N VAL A 245 -35.97 -18.11 -43.94
CA VAL A 245 -37.22 -17.34 -43.96
C VAL A 245 -37.25 -16.22 -42.90
N THR A 246 -36.63 -16.44 -41.74
CA THR A 246 -36.66 -15.49 -40.62
C THR A 246 -35.26 -15.20 -40.09
N ILE A 247 -35.01 -13.96 -39.68
CA ILE A 247 -33.77 -13.58 -38.98
C ILE A 247 -33.80 -14.23 -37.60
N LYS A 248 -32.71 -14.91 -37.21
CA LYS A 248 -32.55 -15.47 -35.86
C LYS A 248 -32.52 -14.34 -34.84
N SER A 249 -33.32 -14.49 -33.78
CA SER A 249 -33.24 -13.60 -32.61
C SER A 249 -31.97 -13.85 -31.79
N ASP A 250 -31.50 -15.09 -31.77
CA ASP A 250 -30.34 -15.50 -30.98
C ASP A 250 -29.04 -15.40 -31.78
N PRO A 251 -27.93 -14.96 -31.17
CA PRO A 251 -26.63 -14.94 -31.82
C PRO A 251 -26.23 -16.33 -32.35
N SER A 252 -25.62 -16.36 -33.53
CA SER A 252 -24.97 -17.57 -34.08
C SER A 252 -23.47 -17.53 -33.79
N LEU A 253 -22.88 -18.69 -33.58
CA LEU A 253 -21.43 -18.84 -33.39
C LEU A 253 -20.69 -18.48 -34.68
N LEU A 254 -19.54 -17.84 -34.53
CA LEU A 254 -18.69 -17.40 -35.62
C LEU A 254 -17.33 -18.14 -35.58
N ASP A 255 -16.64 -18.11 -36.72
CA ASP A 255 -15.41 -18.88 -36.97
C ASP A 255 -14.10 -18.14 -36.66
N GLY A 256 -14.13 -16.99 -35.97
CA GLY A 256 -12.97 -16.14 -35.72
C GLY A 256 -12.61 -15.19 -36.88
N SER A 257 -13.07 -15.50 -38.10
CA SER A 257 -12.93 -14.65 -39.30
C SER A 257 -14.24 -13.91 -39.63
N GLY A 258 -15.27 -14.10 -38.80
CA GLY A 258 -16.59 -13.50 -38.93
C GLY A 258 -17.57 -14.32 -39.78
N GLY A 259 -17.17 -15.47 -40.32
CA GLY A 259 -18.07 -16.42 -40.98
C GLY A 259 -18.91 -17.20 -39.96
N LEU A 260 -19.97 -17.86 -40.42
CA LEU A 260 -20.75 -18.76 -39.55
C LEU A 260 -19.93 -20.01 -39.22
N LEU A 261 -19.89 -20.35 -37.94
CA LEU A 261 -19.32 -21.61 -37.49
C LEU A 261 -20.23 -22.78 -37.90
N ALA A 262 -19.65 -23.90 -38.34
CA ALA A 262 -20.41 -25.09 -38.72
C ALA A 262 -21.18 -25.69 -37.53
N ASP A 263 -22.35 -26.27 -37.81
CA ASP A 263 -23.16 -26.91 -36.78
C ASP A 263 -22.38 -28.03 -36.08
N GLY A 264 -22.29 -27.96 -34.76
CA GLY A 264 -21.57 -28.93 -33.93
C GLY A 264 -20.06 -28.72 -33.84
N ALA A 265 -19.49 -27.72 -34.49
CA ALA A 265 -18.08 -27.39 -34.33
C ALA A 265 -17.78 -26.74 -32.96
N ASP A 266 -16.52 -26.85 -32.52
CA ASP A 266 -16.06 -26.31 -31.25
C ASP A 266 -16.18 -24.77 -31.23
N PRO A 267 -16.72 -24.18 -30.15
CA PRO A 267 -16.88 -22.73 -30.06
C PRO A 267 -15.54 -21.98 -30.15
N VAL A 268 -15.50 -20.91 -30.95
CA VAL A 268 -14.33 -20.04 -31.07
C VAL A 268 -14.43 -18.88 -30.07
N TYR A 269 -13.31 -18.56 -29.41
CA TYR A 269 -13.21 -17.44 -28.49
C TYR A 269 -12.21 -16.41 -29.01
N ARG A 270 -12.52 -15.13 -28.81
CA ARG A 270 -11.64 -14.00 -29.11
C ARG A 270 -11.10 -13.41 -27.82
N GLU A 271 -9.82 -13.08 -27.85
CA GLU A 271 -9.13 -12.45 -26.74
C GLU A 271 -9.07 -10.93 -26.95
N PHE A 272 -9.35 -10.19 -25.89
CA PHE A 272 -9.30 -8.74 -25.87
C PHE A 272 -8.49 -8.30 -24.65
N GLU A 273 -7.66 -7.28 -24.86
CA GLU A 273 -6.85 -6.67 -23.81
C GLU A 273 -7.47 -5.31 -23.47
N PRO A 274 -8.40 -5.25 -22.49
CA PRO A 274 -9.10 -4.00 -22.19
C PRO A 274 -8.22 -2.98 -21.46
N TYR A 275 -7.04 -3.38 -20.99
CA TYR A 275 -6.11 -2.54 -20.25
C TYR A 275 -4.74 -2.56 -20.93
N GLU A 276 -4.13 -1.39 -21.02
CA GLU A 276 -2.73 -1.24 -21.44
C GLU A 276 -1.81 -1.93 -20.41
N ALA A 277 -0.81 -2.66 -20.90
CA ALA A 277 0.22 -3.26 -20.06
C ALA A 277 1.44 -2.34 -19.98
N ILE A 278 1.96 -2.11 -18.78
CA ILE A 278 3.19 -1.34 -18.53
C ILE A 278 4.06 -1.99 -17.45
N ASP A 279 5.33 -1.61 -17.43
CA ASP A 279 6.27 -2.09 -16.42
C ASP A 279 5.97 -1.51 -15.04
N PHE A 280 5.61 -2.39 -14.10
CA PHE A 280 5.36 -2.04 -12.71
C PHE A 280 6.65 -1.97 -11.88
N SER A 281 7.82 -2.24 -12.46
CA SER A 281 9.11 -1.96 -11.83
C SER A 281 9.29 -0.48 -11.50
N ILE A 282 8.56 0.42 -12.17
CA ILE A 282 8.49 1.87 -11.88
C ILE A 282 8.16 2.18 -10.41
N PHE A 283 7.43 1.30 -9.72
CA PHE A 283 7.12 1.48 -8.30
C PHE A 283 8.32 1.16 -7.39
N ASN A 284 9.30 0.39 -7.86
CA ASN A 284 10.49 -0.04 -7.12
C ASN A 284 10.16 -0.66 -5.75
N PHE A 285 9.14 -1.52 -5.68
CA PHE A 285 8.83 -2.22 -4.43
C PHE A 285 9.90 -3.27 -4.13
N VAL A 286 10.43 -3.23 -2.91
CA VAL A 286 11.36 -4.23 -2.37
C VAL A 286 10.62 -5.02 -1.31
N LEU A 287 10.54 -6.35 -1.50
CA LEU A 287 9.94 -7.30 -0.56
C LEU A 287 10.97 -7.83 0.45
#